data_AF-A0A508APM0-F1
#
_entry.id   AF-A0A508APM0-F1
#
_cell.length_a   1.000
_cell.length_b   1.000
_cell.length_c   1.000
_cell.angle_alpha   90.00
_cell.angle_beta   90.00
_cell.angle_gamma   90.00
#
_symmetry.space_group_name_H-M   'P 1'
#
loop_
_entity.id
_entity.type
_entity.pdbx_description
1 polymer ?
#
loop_
_entity_poly.entity_id
_entity_poly.type
_entity_poly.pdbx_seq_one_letter_code
_entity_poly.pdbx_strand_id
1 'polypeptide(L)'
;DATITAATVDAGTYTLSETNLAGYTAGAWTCDAGTLSGDQLTLANGETATCTITNDDQAATLTLEKVVDNTGGGTAVDTDWTLSAAGPTAISGVEGDAAITAAAVDAGTYTLSEAGAPADYLAATTWVCSGATVNGGNQVTLGSGETAICSITNTFQADPALTVTKAATFTTDTGTAGEADLDDVISYTVTVANSGNVTVTNIAVGDVYEGGASTAVTCPQTMLAPGASMTCTAYTHTVTQVEVDAGGTLDNTATATGEDPTGAQVSDDDTESVPVAAADPALTIAKAADTATYAAVGDVITYTYTITNAGNVTLAGPFTVNDDILGALTDCATGPLAPGASTTCTA
;
A
#
# COMPACT_ATOMS: atom_id res chain seq x y z
N ASP A 1 2.42 -70.03 25.75
CA ASP A 1 1.60 -71.18 25.34
C ASP A 1 2.48 -72.42 25.45
N ALA A 2 2.04 -73.46 26.18
CA ALA A 2 2.82 -74.68 26.39
C ALA A 2 3.03 -75.49 25.09
N THR A 3 2.31 -75.14 24.01
CA THR A 3 2.52 -75.73 22.67
C THR A 3 3.70 -75.13 21.91
N ILE A 4 4.25 -74.01 22.39
CA ILE A 4 5.37 -73.28 21.76
C ILE A 4 6.56 -73.14 22.72
N THR A 5 6.30 -73.09 24.03
CA THR A 5 7.32 -73.05 25.07
C THR A 5 7.62 -74.46 25.59
N ALA A 6 8.88 -74.90 25.48
CA ALA A 6 9.34 -76.23 25.91
C ALA A 6 8.59 -77.42 25.25
N ALA A 7 8.13 -77.23 24.01
CA ALA A 7 7.52 -78.29 23.22
C ALA A 7 8.57 -79.38 22.89
N THR A 8 8.22 -80.64 23.15
CA THR A 8 9.05 -81.78 22.70
C THR A 8 8.75 -82.04 21.23
N VAL A 9 9.79 -82.01 20.41
CA VAL A 9 9.70 -82.22 18.96
C VAL A 9 10.70 -83.29 18.53
N ASP A 10 10.48 -83.91 17.38
CA ASP A 10 11.42 -84.90 16.83
C ASP A 10 12.72 -84.23 16.34
N ALA A 11 13.82 -84.97 16.21
CA ALA A 11 14.99 -84.42 15.52
C ALA A 11 14.66 -84.19 14.03
N GLY A 12 15.07 -83.05 13.48
CA GLY A 12 14.72 -82.67 12.11
C GLY A 12 14.83 -81.18 11.83
N THR A 13 14.39 -80.77 10.64
CA THR A 13 14.35 -79.38 10.21
C THR A 13 12.94 -78.82 10.35
N TYR A 14 12.85 -77.66 10.98
CA TYR A 14 11.63 -76.91 11.26
C TYR A 14 11.68 -75.57 10.54
N THR A 15 10.57 -75.18 9.91
CA THR A 15 10.41 -73.85 9.35
C THR A 15 9.76 -72.95 10.41
N LEU A 16 10.50 -71.94 10.85
CA LEU A 16 10.03 -70.93 11.79
C LEU A 16 9.17 -69.91 11.04
N SER A 17 8.04 -69.52 11.61
CA SER A 17 7.19 -68.48 11.03
C SER A 17 6.50 -67.69 12.13
N GLU A 18 6.15 -66.46 11.81
CA GLU A 18 5.28 -65.62 12.63
C GLU A 18 4.14 -65.07 11.80
N THR A 19 3.09 -64.61 12.48
CA THR A 19 2.03 -63.86 11.83
C THR A 19 2.48 -62.42 11.69
N ASN A 20 2.64 -61.94 10.46
CA ASN A 20 2.97 -60.55 10.21
C ASN A 20 1.94 -59.61 10.85
N LEU A 21 2.41 -58.62 11.59
CA LEU A 21 1.59 -57.54 12.13
C LEU A 21 1.75 -56.30 11.24
N ALA A 22 0.63 -55.70 10.82
CA ALA A 22 0.66 -54.46 10.04
C ALA A 22 1.37 -53.34 10.82
N GLY A 23 2.23 -52.58 10.15
CA GLY A 23 3.07 -51.55 10.78
C GLY A 23 4.36 -52.08 11.41
N TYR A 24 4.66 -53.38 11.31
CA TYR A 24 5.92 -53.94 11.80
C TYR A 24 6.66 -54.68 10.69
N THR A 25 7.98 -54.66 10.75
CA THR A 25 8.88 -55.40 9.88
C THR A 25 9.50 -56.53 10.70
N ALA A 26 9.24 -57.76 10.27
CA ALA A 26 9.83 -58.96 10.86
C ALA A 26 11.35 -58.98 10.68
N GLY A 27 12.09 -59.10 11.77
CA GLY A 27 13.54 -59.30 11.76
C GLY A 27 13.95 -60.72 11.40
N ALA A 28 15.25 -61.00 11.44
CA ALA A 28 15.76 -62.36 11.30
C ALA A 28 15.49 -63.18 12.58
N TRP A 29 15.20 -64.47 12.41
CA TRP A 29 15.19 -65.41 13.53
C TRP A 29 16.60 -65.56 14.12
N THR A 30 16.67 -65.74 15.43
CA THR A 30 17.88 -66.05 16.18
C THR A 30 17.59 -67.21 17.12
N CYS A 31 18.43 -68.24 17.15
CA CYS A 31 18.23 -69.39 18.03
C CYS A 31 19.50 -69.62 18.87
N ASP A 32 19.35 -69.99 20.14
CA ASP A 32 20.46 -70.23 21.07
C ASP A 32 21.18 -71.59 20.87
N ALA A 33 20.56 -72.50 20.10
CA ALA A 33 21.08 -73.81 19.73
C ALA A 33 20.52 -74.28 18.37
N GLY A 34 21.02 -75.43 17.88
CA GLY A 34 20.71 -75.95 16.55
C GLY A 34 21.45 -75.23 15.42
N THR A 35 21.19 -75.64 14.18
CA THR A 35 21.72 -74.97 12.98
C THR A 35 20.61 -74.17 12.30
N LEU A 36 20.72 -72.84 12.32
CA LEU A 36 19.75 -71.93 11.68
C LEU A 36 20.25 -71.44 10.31
N SER A 37 19.41 -71.55 9.29
CA SER A 37 19.64 -71.03 7.94
C SER A 37 18.38 -70.34 7.43
N GLY A 38 18.35 -69.01 7.47
CA GLY A 38 17.13 -68.24 7.16
C GLY A 38 16.07 -68.49 8.23
N ASP A 39 14.91 -68.99 7.82
CA ASP A 39 13.81 -69.41 8.69
C ASP A 39 13.85 -70.90 9.04
N GLN A 40 14.85 -71.65 8.58
CA GLN A 40 14.95 -73.09 8.81
C GLN A 40 15.90 -73.43 9.95
N LEU A 41 15.37 -74.01 11.03
CA LEU A 41 16.12 -74.53 12.17
C LEU A 41 16.24 -76.05 12.09
N THR A 42 17.46 -76.58 12.09
CA THR A 42 17.71 -78.02 12.24
C THR A 42 18.15 -78.35 13.67
N LEU A 43 17.44 -79.29 14.31
CA LEU A 43 17.75 -79.82 15.65
C LEU A 43 18.19 -81.28 15.57
N ALA A 44 19.31 -81.60 16.20
CA ALA A 44 19.78 -82.97 16.41
C ALA A 44 19.12 -83.59 17.66
N ASN A 45 19.24 -84.91 17.79
CA ASN A 45 18.64 -85.63 18.91
C ASN A 45 19.22 -85.16 20.26
N GLY A 46 18.35 -84.74 21.17
CA GLY A 46 18.72 -84.23 22.50
C GLY A 46 19.08 -82.75 22.55
N GLU A 47 18.98 -82.01 21.44
CA GLU A 47 19.12 -80.54 21.44
C GLU A 47 17.84 -79.84 21.86
N THR A 48 18.00 -78.70 22.54
CA THR A 48 16.92 -77.79 22.92
C THR A 48 17.31 -76.40 22.44
N ALA A 49 16.45 -75.74 21.68
CA ALA A 49 16.66 -74.38 21.21
C ALA A 49 15.52 -73.45 21.60
N THR A 50 15.87 -72.21 21.93
CA THR A 50 14.99 -71.07 22.06
C THR A 50 15.22 -70.15 20.88
N CYS A 51 14.20 -69.96 20.05
CA CYS A 51 14.26 -69.06 18.91
C CYS A 51 13.48 -67.78 19.19
N THR A 52 14.09 -66.64 18.84
CA THR A 52 13.55 -65.30 19.01
C THR A 52 13.54 -64.58 17.67
N ILE A 53 12.47 -63.84 17.40
CA ILE A 53 12.37 -62.88 16.31
C ILE A 53 12.01 -61.51 16.91
N THR A 54 12.58 -60.44 16.36
CA THR A 54 12.26 -59.07 16.77
C THR A 54 11.49 -58.40 15.64
N ASN A 55 10.33 -57.84 15.96
CA ASN A 55 9.55 -57.03 15.03
C ASN A 55 9.88 -55.56 15.29
N ASP A 56 10.37 -54.86 14.28
CA ASP A 56 10.68 -53.43 14.35
C ASP A 56 9.51 -52.65 13.76
N ASP A 57 9.08 -51.56 14.40
CA ASP A 57 7.99 -50.77 13.86
C ASP A 57 8.42 -50.03 12.59
N GLN A 58 7.49 -49.87 11.66
CA GLN A 58 7.72 -49.08 10.47
C GLN A 58 7.58 -47.61 10.87
N ALA A 59 8.68 -46.85 10.79
CA ALA A 59 8.64 -45.41 11.03
C ALA A 59 7.61 -44.76 10.10
N ALA A 60 6.82 -43.84 10.65
CA ALA A 60 6.01 -42.96 9.83
C ALA A 60 6.92 -41.96 9.11
N THR A 61 6.40 -41.33 8.07
CA THR A 61 7.13 -40.31 7.31
C THR A 61 6.35 -39.01 7.28
N LEU A 62 6.99 -37.91 7.68
CA LEU A 62 6.36 -36.58 7.69
C LEU A 62 7.17 -35.61 6.83
N THR A 63 6.47 -34.89 5.96
CA THR A 63 7.01 -33.75 5.21
C THR A 63 6.26 -32.49 5.58
N LEU A 64 6.98 -31.39 5.86
CA LEU A 64 6.39 -30.07 6.05
C LEU A 64 6.76 -29.18 4.87
N GLU A 65 5.77 -28.55 4.26
CA GLU A 65 5.94 -27.68 3.10
C GLU A 65 5.46 -26.25 3.41
N LYS A 66 6.26 -25.26 3.03
CA LYS A 66 5.88 -23.86 3.05
C LYS A 66 5.40 -23.45 1.67
N VAL A 67 4.20 -22.89 1.62
CA VAL A 67 3.70 -22.19 0.44
C VAL A 67 3.66 -20.69 0.75
N VAL A 68 4.23 -19.90 -0.15
CA VAL A 68 4.21 -18.44 -0.06
C VAL A 68 3.40 -17.90 -1.23
N ASP A 69 2.32 -17.20 -0.91
CA ASP A 69 1.52 -16.49 -1.89
C ASP A 69 1.93 -15.02 -1.93
N ASN A 70 2.72 -14.68 -2.95
CA ASN A 70 3.23 -13.34 -3.22
C ASN A 70 2.31 -12.51 -4.12
N THR A 71 1.07 -12.99 -4.36
CA THR A 71 0.07 -12.21 -5.09
C THR A 71 -0.12 -10.87 -4.39
N GLY A 72 0.03 -9.77 -5.13
CA GLY A 72 -0.01 -8.41 -4.58
C GLY A 72 1.35 -7.73 -4.39
N GLY A 73 2.47 -8.38 -4.76
CA GLY A 73 3.79 -7.73 -4.77
C GLY A 73 4.73 -8.14 -3.64
N GLY A 74 4.36 -9.18 -2.89
CA GLY A 74 5.24 -9.80 -1.89
C GLY A 74 6.53 -10.34 -2.52
N THR A 75 7.59 -10.40 -1.71
CA THR A 75 8.93 -10.84 -2.17
C THR A 75 9.54 -11.93 -1.31
N ALA A 76 8.85 -12.37 -0.24
CA ALA A 76 9.33 -13.42 0.63
C ALA A 76 9.51 -14.73 -0.11
N VAL A 77 10.46 -15.54 0.37
CA VAL A 77 10.74 -16.88 -0.12
C VAL A 77 10.30 -17.91 0.92
N ASP A 78 9.97 -19.11 0.47
CA ASP A 78 9.52 -20.23 1.33
C ASP A 78 10.50 -20.60 2.46
N THR A 79 11.78 -20.29 2.30
CA THR A 79 12.82 -20.47 3.32
C THR A 79 12.87 -19.37 4.40
N ASP A 80 12.07 -18.31 4.30
CA ASP A 80 11.97 -17.27 5.36
C ASP A 80 11.25 -17.78 6.61
N TRP A 81 10.50 -18.88 6.50
CA TRP A 81 9.79 -19.51 7.61
C TRP A 81 10.51 -20.75 8.12
N THR A 82 10.62 -20.88 9.44
CA THR A 82 10.97 -22.14 10.08
C THR A 82 9.69 -22.92 10.38
N LEU A 83 9.57 -24.11 9.79
CA LEU A 83 8.48 -25.05 10.04
C LEU A 83 8.87 -26.00 11.16
N SER A 84 7.92 -26.43 11.98
CA SER A 84 8.18 -27.38 13.07
C SER A 84 6.99 -28.27 13.36
N ALA A 85 7.26 -29.52 13.70
CA ALA A 85 6.28 -30.46 14.24
C ALA A 85 6.75 -30.98 15.59
N ALA A 86 6.05 -30.60 16.65
CA ALA A 86 6.30 -31.08 18.00
C ALA A 86 5.49 -32.36 18.25
N GLY A 87 6.16 -33.45 18.62
CA GLY A 87 5.53 -34.74 18.85
C GLY A 87 6.53 -35.76 19.37
N PRO A 88 6.26 -37.06 19.21
CA PRO A 88 7.18 -38.14 19.58
C PRO A 88 8.60 -37.94 19.03
N THR A 89 8.73 -37.65 17.74
CA THR A 89 9.99 -37.27 17.09
C THR A 89 9.92 -35.84 16.58
N ALA A 90 10.39 -34.88 17.39
CA ALA A 90 10.34 -33.48 17.00
C ALA A 90 11.21 -33.19 15.76
N ILE A 91 10.62 -32.55 14.75
CA ILE A 91 11.31 -32.11 13.52
C ILE A 91 11.16 -30.60 13.33
N SER A 92 12.18 -29.96 12.75
CA SER A 92 12.21 -28.52 12.50
C SER A 92 13.22 -28.20 11.40
N GLY A 93 12.90 -27.21 10.56
CA GLY A 93 13.74 -26.80 9.42
C GLY A 93 13.04 -25.76 8.56
N VAL A 94 13.70 -25.35 7.49
CA VAL A 94 13.11 -24.53 6.42
C VAL A 94 12.77 -25.41 5.21
N GLU A 95 12.01 -24.87 4.25
CA GLU A 95 11.59 -25.59 3.04
C GLU A 95 12.76 -26.34 2.37
N GLY A 96 12.54 -27.63 2.09
CA GLY A 96 13.54 -28.51 1.46
C GLY A 96 14.61 -29.09 2.38
N ASP A 97 14.68 -28.70 3.66
CA ASP A 97 15.61 -29.31 4.60
C ASP A 97 15.30 -30.81 4.78
N ALA A 98 16.34 -31.64 4.77
CA ALA A 98 16.21 -33.09 5.00
C ALA A 98 15.59 -33.43 6.37
N ALA A 99 15.70 -32.51 7.35
CA ALA A 99 15.09 -32.67 8.67
C ALA A 99 13.55 -32.63 8.64
N ILE A 100 12.95 -32.02 7.61
CA ILE A 100 11.49 -31.90 7.45
C ILE A 100 10.98 -32.45 6.12
N THR A 101 11.85 -33.06 5.30
CA THR A 101 11.52 -33.61 3.99
C THR A 101 11.62 -35.12 4.03
N ALA A 102 10.49 -35.81 3.91
CA ALA A 102 10.39 -37.26 4.10
C ALA A 102 11.09 -37.73 5.40
N ALA A 103 10.93 -36.97 6.48
CA ALA A 103 11.56 -37.26 7.75
C ALA A 103 10.93 -38.49 8.39
N ALA A 104 11.76 -39.47 8.77
CA ALA A 104 11.31 -40.62 9.54
C ALA A 104 10.97 -40.16 10.97
N VAL A 105 9.74 -40.44 11.40
CA VAL A 105 9.21 -40.05 12.70
C VAL A 105 8.44 -41.20 13.34
N ASP A 106 8.42 -41.25 14.67
CA ASP A 106 7.66 -42.26 15.41
C ASP A 106 6.15 -42.03 15.23
N ALA A 107 5.37 -43.10 15.26
CA ALA A 107 3.92 -43.00 15.22
C ALA A 107 3.38 -42.19 16.42
N GLY A 108 2.38 -41.34 16.17
CA GLY A 108 1.74 -40.52 17.21
C GLY A 108 1.21 -39.19 16.70
N THR A 109 0.89 -38.30 17.62
CA THR A 109 0.31 -36.99 17.32
C THR A 109 1.37 -35.90 17.31
N TYR A 110 1.35 -35.09 16.26
CA TYR A 110 2.24 -33.97 16.03
C TYR A 110 1.44 -32.67 16.03
N THR A 111 1.94 -31.65 16.72
CA THR A 111 1.45 -30.27 16.64
C THR A 111 2.37 -29.48 15.71
N LEU A 112 1.80 -28.98 14.62
CA LEU A 112 2.46 -28.24 13.57
C LEU A 112 2.47 -26.74 13.91
N SER A 113 3.57 -26.08 13.54
CA SER A 113 3.77 -24.65 13.77
C SER A 113 4.75 -24.06 12.77
N GLU A 114 4.66 -22.76 12.57
CA GLU A 114 5.63 -21.97 11.81
C GLU A 114 6.10 -20.76 12.64
N ALA A 115 7.28 -20.26 12.34
CA ALA A 115 7.84 -19.05 12.93
C ALA A 115 8.67 -18.28 11.89
N GLY A 116 8.96 -17.01 12.18
CA GLY A 116 9.80 -16.17 11.31
C GLY A 116 9.05 -15.37 10.24
N ALA A 117 7.70 -15.32 10.29
CA ALA A 117 6.91 -14.61 9.30
C ALA A 117 7.34 -13.13 9.14
N PRO A 118 7.60 -12.66 7.91
CA PRO A 118 7.75 -11.24 7.62
C PRO A 118 6.49 -10.44 7.99
N ALA A 119 6.67 -9.17 8.35
CA ALA A 119 5.62 -8.35 8.96
C ALA A 119 4.40 -8.09 8.04
N ASP A 120 4.61 -8.19 6.74
CA ASP A 120 3.66 -7.95 5.66
C ASP A 120 2.97 -9.23 5.15
N TYR A 121 3.12 -10.37 5.85
CA TYR A 121 2.40 -11.60 5.54
C TYR A 121 1.40 -11.93 6.62
N LEU A 122 0.19 -12.31 6.21
CA LEU A 122 -0.82 -12.79 7.13
C LEU A 122 -0.35 -14.08 7.80
N ALA A 123 -0.50 -14.13 9.13
CA ALA A 123 -0.26 -15.36 9.88
C ALA A 123 -1.29 -16.41 9.49
N ALA A 124 -0.82 -17.56 9.00
CA ALA A 124 -1.68 -18.67 8.68
C ALA A 124 -1.97 -19.50 9.94
N THR A 125 -3.21 -19.94 10.10
CA THR A 125 -3.63 -20.71 11.28
C THR A 125 -4.02 -22.14 10.97
N THR A 126 -4.06 -22.50 9.68
CA THR A 126 -4.60 -23.77 9.21
C THR A 126 -3.60 -24.47 8.30
N TRP A 127 -3.24 -25.68 8.68
CA TRP A 127 -2.44 -26.60 7.89
C TRP A 127 -3.34 -27.48 7.01
N VAL A 128 -2.82 -27.85 5.84
CA VAL A 128 -3.46 -28.78 4.91
C VAL A 128 -2.53 -29.97 4.70
N CYS A 129 -2.96 -31.16 5.11
CA CYS A 129 -2.18 -32.39 4.94
C CYS A 129 -2.80 -33.34 3.92
N SER A 130 -1.94 -33.98 3.13
CA SER A 130 -2.26 -35.21 2.41
C SER A 130 -1.75 -36.41 3.20
N GLY A 131 -2.46 -37.54 3.13
CA GLY A 131 -2.09 -38.77 3.85
C GLY A 131 -2.48 -38.82 5.33
N ALA A 132 -2.92 -37.70 5.92
CA ALA A 132 -3.46 -37.65 7.28
C ALA A 132 -4.49 -36.52 7.47
N THR A 133 -5.36 -36.67 8.46
CA THR A 133 -6.39 -35.67 8.79
C THR A 133 -5.83 -34.62 9.75
N VAL A 134 -6.08 -33.33 9.46
CA VAL A 134 -5.72 -32.23 10.35
C VAL A 134 -6.84 -31.96 11.35
N ASN A 135 -6.51 -32.00 12.64
CA ASN A 135 -7.40 -31.70 13.76
C ASN A 135 -7.05 -30.34 14.37
N GLY A 136 -8.08 -29.52 14.67
CA GLY A 136 -7.88 -28.23 15.33
C GLY A 136 -7.05 -27.21 14.54
N GLY A 137 -6.88 -27.42 13.23
CA GLY A 137 -6.13 -26.54 12.34
C GLY A 137 -4.62 -26.80 12.27
N ASN A 138 -4.03 -27.48 13.25
CA ASN A 138 -2.57 -27.68 13.28
C ASN A 138 -2.10 -28.99 13.92
N GLN A 139 -2.96 -29.97 14.19
CA GLN A 139 -2.54 -31.27 14.70
C GLN A 139 -2.76 -32.37 13.67
N VAL A 140 -1.79 -33.28 13.55
CA VAL A 140 -1.87 -34.47 12.70
C VAL A 140 -1.49 -35.71 13.51
N THR A 141 -2.17 -36.83 13.26
CA THR A 141 -1.83 -38.11 13.89
C THR A 141 -1.40 -39.09 12.81
N LEU A 142 -0.23 -39.71 13.00
CA LEU A 142 0.35 -40.69 12.08
C LEU A 142 0.41 -42.05 12.73
N GLY A 143 -0.10 -43.06 12.04
CA GLY A 143 0.11 -44.47 12.33
C GLY A 143 1.48 -44.95 11.84
N SER A 144 1.88 -46.14 12.29
CA SER A 144 3.12 -46.77 11.84
C SER A 144 3.10 -47.05 10.33
N GLY A 145 4.18 -46.69 9.64
CA GLY A 145 4.34 -46.79 8.19
C GLY A 145 3.51 -45.80 7.37
N GLU A 146 2.74 -44.91 8.00
CA GLU A 146 1.98 -43.89 7.28
C GLU A 146 2.88 -42.76 6.78
N THR A 147 2.45 -42.08 5.73
CA THR A 147 3.13 -40.92 5.16
C THR A 147 2.18 -39.75 5.11
N ALA A 148 2.63 -38.58 5.59
CA ALA A 148 1.89 -37.34 5.43
C ALA A 148 2.78 -36.22 4.89
N ILE A 149 2.17 -35.37 4.06
CA ILE A 149 2.77 -34.13 3.57
C ILE A 149 1.83 -33.01 3.99
N CYS A 150 2.31 -32.12 4.83
CA CYS A 150 1.54 -31.04 5.45
C CYS A 150 2.07 -29.69 4.98
N SER A 151 1.19 -28.90 4.39
CA SER A 151 1.51 -27.57 3.88
C SER A 151 0.83 -26.47 4.68
N ILE A 152 1.48 -25.31 4.77
CA ILE A 152 0.90 -24.07 5.28
C ILE A 152 1.14 -22.95 4.28
N THR A 153 0.12 -22.12 4.03
CA THR A 153 0.19 -21.02 3.05
C THR A 153 0.09 -19.69 3.76
N ASN A 154 1.09 -18.82 3.57
CA ASN A 154 1.00 -17.43 4.02
C ASN A 154 0.90 -16.52 2.80
N THR A 155 -0.02 -15.57 2.89
CA THR A 155 -0.33 -14.64 1.81
C THR A 155 0.16 -13.26 2.19
N PHE A 156 0.81 -12.60 1.24
CA PHE A 156 1.23 -11.21 1.36
C PHE A 156 0.01 -10.29 1.52
N GLN A 157 0.10 -9.35 2.45
CA GLN A 157 -0.92 -8.33 2.71
C GLN A 157 -0.49 -7.01 2.07
N ALA A 158 -1.00 -6.76 0.86
CA ALA A 158 -0.80 -5.48 0.20
C ALA A 158 -1.53 -4.34 0.93
N ASP A 159 -0.82 -3.23 1.12
CA ASP A 159 -1.30 -1.96 1.66
C ASP A 159 -0.79 -0.82 0.75
N PRO A 160 -1.37 -0.65 -0.46
CA PRO A 160 -0.99 0.40 -1.39
C PRO A 160 -1.45 1.77 -0.88
N ALA A 161 -0.53 2.73 -0.82
CA ALA A 161 -0.84 4.11 -0.45
C ALA A 161 0.08 5.09 -1.16
N LEU A 162 -0.50 6.22 -1.57
CA LEU A 162 0.23 7.40 -2.01
C LEU A 162 0.05 8.51 -0.98
N THR A 163 0.99 9.43 -0.95
CA THR A 163 0.88 10.68 -0.23
C THR A 163 1.30 11.82 -1.14
N VAL A 164 0.43 12.81 -1.31
CA VAL A 164 0.68 14.04 -2.05
C VAL A 164 0.94 15.17 -1.07
N THR A 165 1.90 16.01 -1.39
CA THR A 165 2.10 17.29 -0.70
C THR A 165 2.30 18.36 -1.73
N LYS A 166 1.49 19.40 -1.62
CA LYS A 166 1.54 20.60 -2.44
C LYS A 166 2.03 21.77 -1.60
N ALA A 167 2.78 22.65 -2.23
CA ALA A 167 3.23 23.88 -1.59
C ALA A 167 3.14 25.04 -2.58
N ALA A 168 2.69 26.20 -2.11
CA ALA A 168 2.78 27.47 -2.81
C ALA A 168 3.90 28.35 -2.24
N THR A 169 4.56 29.10 -3.13
CA THR A 169 5.48 30.17 -2.77
C THR A 169 5.29 31.35 -3.72
N PHE A 170 5.27 32.57 -3.21
CA PHE A 170 5.28 33.74 -4.09
C PHE A 170 6.69 33.97 -4.64
N THR A 171 6.78 34.06 -5.97
CA THR A 171 8.00 34.44 -6.70
C THR A 171 8.00 35.94 -7.06
N THR A 172 6.80 36.51 -7.17
CA THR A 172 6.51 37.94 -7.17
C THR A 172 5.37 38.15 -6.19
N ASP A 173 5.53 39.08 -5.25
CA ASP A 173 4.58 39.44 -4.19
C ASP A 173 4.61 40.98 -4.08
N THR A 174 3.59 41.63 -4.61
CA THR A 174 3.48 43.08 -4.69
C THR A 174 2.17 43.55 -4.09
N GLY A 175 2.23 44.50 -3.16
CA GLY A 175 1.04 44.93 -2.43
C GLY A 175 1.07 44.37 -1.02
N THR A 176 0.12 43.50 -0.69
CA THR A 176 -0.04 42.94 0.65
C THR A 176 0.71 41.61 0.77
N ALA A 177 1.82 41.64 1.52
CA ALA A 177 2.71 40.49 1.65
C ALA A 177 1.98 39.20 2.08
N GLY A 178 2.14 38.15 1.28
CA GLY A 178 1.54 36.83 1.51
C GLY A 178 0.08 36.70 1.09
N GLU A 179 -0.50 37.71 0.45
CA GLU A 179 -1.81 37.68 -0.19
C GLU A 179 -1.63 37.77 -1.72
N ALA A 180 -2.58 37.21 -2.47
CA ALA A 180 -2.57 37.29 -3.93
C ALA A 180 -3.14 38.63 -4.39
N ASP A 181 -2.26 39.50 -4.89
CA ASP A 181 -2.59 40.73 -5.59
C ASP A 181 -2.48 40.56 -7.12
N LEU A 182 -3.03 41.50 -7.90
CA LEU A 182 -2.93 41.47 -9.36
C LEU A 182 -1.46 41.38 -9.81
N ASP A 183 -1.19 40.51 -10.80
CA ASP A 183 0.13 40.27 -11.39
C ASP A 183 1.15 39.58 -10.46
N ASP A 184 0.77 39.23 -9.23
CA ASP A 184 1.59 38.35 -8.39
C ASP A 184 1.78 36.99 -9.05
N VAL A 185 2.92 36.36 -8.76
CA VAL A 185 3.29 35.09 -9.37
C VAL A 185 3.52 34.05 -8.30
N ILE A 186 2.60 33.09 -8.21
CA ILE A 186 2.65 31.97 -7.27
C ILE A 186 3.29 30.78 -7.97
N SER A 187 4.36 30.23 -7.40
CA SER A 187 4.97 28.98 -7.83
C SER A 187 4.48 27.82 -6.97
N TYR A 188 4.04 26.75 -7.64
CA TYR A 188 3.58 25.52 -7.01
C TYR A 188 4.60 24.41 -7.20
N THR A 189 4.81 23.64 -6.14
CA THR A 189 5.60 22.40 -6.16
C THR A 189 4.76 21.27 -5.61
N VAL A 190 4.74 20.13 -6.31
CA VAL A 190 4.04 18.91 -5.90
C VAL A 190 5.06 17.82 -5.63
N THR A 191 4.95 17.17 -4.48
CA THR A 191 5.72 15.98 -4.11
C THR A 191 4.78 14.81 -3.94
N VAL A 192 5.13 13.66 -4.53
CA VAL A 192 4.40 12.41 -4.41
C VAL A 192 5.31 11.39 -3.73
N ALA A 193 4.82 10.73 -2.70
CA ALA A 193 5.49 9.64 -2.00
C ALA A 193 4.64 8.37 -2.05
N ASN A 194 5.28 7.22 -2.14
CA ASN A 194 4.62 5.95 -1.89
C ASN A 194 4.77 5.62 -0.40
N SER A 195 3.68 5.82 0.35
CA SER A 195 3.58 5.55 1.79
C SER A 195 3.12 4.14 2.10
N GLY A 196 2.79 3.35 1.08
CA GLY A 196 2.39 1.95 1.19
C GLY A 196 3.55 0.96 1.18
N ASN A 197 3.21 -0.34 1.21
CA ASN A 197 4.19 -1.43 1.23
C ASN A 197 4.39 -2.14 -0.12
N VAL A 198 3.71 -1.69 -1.18
CA VAL A 198 3.85 -2.22 -2.54
C VAL A 198 4.33 -1.17 -3.51
N THR A 199 4.99 -1.59 -4.60
CA THR A 199 5.38 -0.65 -5.67
C THR A 199 4.13 -0.13 -6.37
N VAL A 200 4.00 1.20 -6.48
CA VAL A 200 2.92 1.85 -7.24
C VAL A 200 3.45 2.24 -8.62
N THR A 201 2.74 1.85 -9.66
CA THR A 201 3.08 2.10 -11.07
C THR A 201 2.06 3.03 -11.73
N ASN A 202 2.28 3.40 -12.99
CA ASN A 202 1.41 4.26 -13.78
C ASN A 202 1.04 5.58 -13.07
N ILE A 203 1.98 6.12 -12.29
CA ILE A 203 1.76 7.34 -11.54
C ILE A 203 1.60 8.52 -12.50
N ALA A 204 0.47 9.22 -12.36
CA ALA A 204 0.14 10.44 -13.07
C ALA A 204 -0.36 11.48 -12.06
N VAL A 205 -0.04 12.75 -12.31
CA VAL A 205 -0.43 13.87 -11.44
C VAL A 205 -1.21 14.88 -12.26
N GLY A 206 -2.40 15.21 -11.79
CA GLY A 206 -3.25 16.28 -12.33
C GLY A 206 -3.39 17.41 -11.33
N ASP A 207 -3.62 18.63 -11.82
CA ASP A 207 -3.78 19.83 -11.02
C ASP A 207 -5.00 20.62 -11.43
N VAL A 208 -5.82 21.03 -10.47
CA VAL A 208 -7.08 21.73 -10.69
C VAL A 208 -7.13 22.98 -9.82
N TYR A 209 -7.17 24.15 -10.45
CA TYR A 209 -7.67 25.36 -9.81
C TYR A 209 -9.19 25.28 -9.65
N GLU A 210 -9.71 25.82 -8.56
CA GLU A 210 -11.14 25.75 -8.25
C GLU A 210 -12.04 26.10 -9.45
N GLY A 211 -12.98 25.20 -9.78
CA GLY A 211 -13.90 25.36 -10.92
C GLY A 211 -13.27 25.22 -12.32
N GLY A 212 -11.96 24.98 -12.40
CA GLY A 212 -11.19 24.80 -13.62
C GLY A 212 -11.13 23.36 -14.15
N ALA A 213 -10.40 23.17 -15.24
CA ALA A 213 -10.09 21.87 -15.81
C ALA A 213 -8.77 21.33 -15.25
N SER A 214 -8.66 20.01 -15.12
CA SER A 214 -7.40 19.37 -14.71
C SER A 214 -6.31 19.55 -15.76
N THR A 215 -5.12 19.95 -15.30
CA THR A 215 -3.91 20.09 -16.10
C THR A 215 -2.88 19.07 -15.66
N ALA A 216 -2.15 18.47 -16.61
CA ALA A 216 -1.16 17.46 -16.28
C ALA A 216 0.11 18.10 -15.70
N VAL A 217 0.56 17.60 -14.54
CA VAL A 217 1.83 18.00 -13.91
C VAL A 217 2.93 17.04 -14.37
N THR A 218 4.07 17.60 -14.77
CA THR A 218 5.20 16.79 -15.27
C THR A 218 6.06 16.28 -14.12
N CYS A 219 6.06 14.98 -13.88
CA CYS A 219 6.87 14.32 -12.85
C CYS A 219 8.02 13.51 -13.46
N PRO A 220 9.15 13.32 -12.74
CA PRO A 220 10.34 12.68 -13.28
C PRO A 220 10.21 11.16 -13.45
N GLN A 221 9.23 10.54 -12.78
CA GLN A 221 9.01 9.10 -12.76
C GLN A 221 7.51 8.79 -12.81
N THR A 222 7.18 7.57 -13.20
CA THR A 222 5.80 7.04 -13.22
C THR A 222 5.65 5.81 -12.32
N MET A 223 6.63 5.53 -11.48
CA MET A 223 6.63 4.39 -10.56
C MET A 223 7.44 4.74 -9.31
N LEU A 224 6.92 4.38 -8.13
CA LEU A 224 7.59 4.54 -6.85
C LEU A 224 7.59 3.21 -6.09
N ALA A 225 8.78 2.76 -5.69
CA ALA A 225 8.92 1.67 -4.72
C ALA A 225 8.41 2.11 -3.33
N PRO A 226 8.11 1.17 -2.42
CA PRO A 226 7.74 1.51 -1.04
C PRO A 226 8.72 2.48 -0.39
N GLY A 227 8.21 3.55 0.21
CA GLY A 227 9.00 4.60 0.87
C GLY A 227 9.75 5.55 -0.07
N ALA A 228 9.68 5.36 -1.40
CA ALA A 228 10.28 6.29 -2.36
C ALA A 228 9.38 7.52 -2.57
N SER A 229 10.00 8.65 -2.93
CA SER A 229 9.29 9.88 -3.32
C SER A 229 9.88 10.51 -4.56
N MET A 230 9.09 11.37 -5.20
CA MET A 230 9.52 12.25 -6.29
C MET A 230 8.92 13.64 -6.11
N THR A 231 9.66 14.64 -6.57
CA THR A 231 9.16 16.01 -6.71
C THR A 231 8.92 16.30 -8.18
N CYS A 232 7.71 16.72 -8.52
CA CYS A 232 7.35 17.08 -9.88
C CYS A 232 7.91 18.45 -10.27
N THR A 233 7.90 18.74 -11.57
CA THR A 233 8.38 20.02 -12.10
C THR A 233 7.49 21.14 -11.60
N ALA A 234 8.09 22.15 -10.96
CA ALA A 234 7.37 23.33 -10.50
C ALA A 234 6.76 24.10 -11.68
N TYR A 235 5.62 24.73 -11.44
CA TYR A 235 4.91 25.59 -12.38
C TYR A 235 4.41 26.84 -11.67
N THR A 236 3.95 27.82 -12.45
CA THR A 236 3.57 29.13 -11.92
C THR A 236 2.19 29.54 -12.38
N HIS A 237 1.49 30.29 -11.53
CA HIS A 237 0.24 30.98 -11.83
C HIS A 237 0.43 32.47 -11.62
N THR A 238 -0.07 33.28 -12.57
CA THR A 238 -0.10 34.73 -12.46
C THR A 238 -1.51 35.15 -12.09
N VAL A 239 -1.64 35.82 -10.96
CA VAL A 239 -2.93 36.26 -10.40
C VAL A 239 -3.58 37.27 -11.33
N THR A 240 -4.84 37.05 -11.64
CA THR A 240 -5.63 37.84 -12.59
C THR A 240 -6.57 38.80 -11.88
N GLN A 241 -7.00 39.85 -12.57
CA GLN A 241 -7.98 40.79 -12.00
C GLN A 241 -9.31 40.12 -11.68
N VAL A 242 -9.71 39.09 -12.43
CA VAL A 242 -10.96 38.35 -12.17
C VAL A 242 -10.89 37.63 -10.82
N GLU A 243 -9.72 37.10 -10.46
CA GLU A 243 -9.48 36.45 -9.16
C GLU A 243 -9.47 37.47 -8.01
N VAL A 244 -8.81 38.62 -8.20
CA VAL A 244 -8.83 39.73 -7.22
C VAL A 244 -10.25 40.26 -7.01
N ASP A 245 -11.02 40.43 -8.10
CA ASP A 245 -12.41 40.88 -8.05
C ASP A 245 -13.35 39.87 -7.37
N ALA A 246 -13.06 38.57 -7.48
CA ALA A 246 -13.80 37.51 -6.80
C ALA A 246 -13.49 37.48 -5.29
N GLY A 247 -12.24 37.74 -4.90
CA GLY A 247 -11.75 37.71 -3.52
C GLY A 247 -11.71 36.29 -2.93
N GLY A 248 -11.50 36.18 -1.62
CA GLY A 248 -11.49 34.89 -0.92
C GLY A 248 -10.12 34.20 -0.96
N THR A 249 -10.07 32.94 -1.41
CA THR A 249 -8.83 32.16 -1.55
C THR A 249 -8.71 31.59 -2.96
N LEU A 250 -7.48 31.46 -3.44
CA LEU A 250 -7.14 30.69 -4.63
C LEU A 250 -6.79 29.27 -4.20
N ASP A 251 -7.80 28.40 -4.28
CA ASP A 251 -7.65 26.99 -3.96
C ASP A 251 -7.13 26.24 -5.20
N ASN A 252 -6.04 25.50 -5.00
CA ASN A 252 -5.40 24.74 -6.05
C ASN A 252 -5.12 23.30 -5.58
N THR A 253 -5.79 22.31 -6.16
CA THR A 253 -5.73 20.90 -5.75
C THR A 253 -4.86 20.07 -6.70
N ALA A 254 -3.84 19.40 -6.19
CA ALA A 254 -3.06 18.40 -6.92
C ALA A 254 -3.56 17.00 -6.57
N THR A 255 -3.84 16.16 -7.56
CA THR A 255 -4.24 14.76 -7.37
C THR A 255 -3.24 13.85 -8.06
N ALA A 256 -2.66 12.90 -7.32
CA ALA A 256 -1.87 11.81 -7.87
C ALA A 256 -2.71 10.54 -7.94
N THR A 257 -2.61 9.82 -9.05
CA THR A 257 -3.20 8.48 -9.25
C THR A 257 -2.12 7.50 -9.65
N GLY A 258 -2.29 6.22 -9.32
CA GLY A 258 -1.42 5.14 -9.76
C GLY A 258 -2.09 3.77 -9.58
N GLU A 259 -1.33 2.70 -9.81
CA GLU A 259 -1.79 1.31 -9.74
C GLU A 259 -0.90 0.46 -8.85
N ASP A 260 -1.52 -0.37 -8.01
CA ASP A 260 -0.84 -1.40 -7.24
C ASP A 260 -0.40 -2.60 -8.14
N PRO A 261 0.35 -3.59 -7.61
CA PRO A 261 0.80 -4.75 -8.39
C PRO A 261 -0.32 -5.64 -8.96
N THR A 262 -1.56 -5.51 -8.47
CA THR A 262 -2.75 -6.22 -8.99
C THR A 262 -3.51 -5.39 -10.03
N GLY A 263 -3.11 -4.13 -10.26
CA GLY A 263 -3.77 -3.17 -11.14
C GLY A 263 -4.90 -2.38 -10.46
N ALA A 264 -5.05 -2.49 -9.14
CA ALA A 264 -6.03 -1.69 -8.41
C ALA A 264 -5.55 -0.23 -8.31
N GLN A 265 -6.47 0.72 -8.47
CA GLN A 265 -6.14 2.15 -8.42
C GLN A 265 -5.86 2.60 -6.99
N VAL A 266 -4.83 3.42 -6.84
CA VAL A 266 -4.50 4.18 -5.63
C VAL A 266 -4.44 5.65 -5.98
N SER A 267 -4.94 6.51 -5.10
CA SER A 267 -4.93 7.95 -5.32
C SER A 267 -4.78 8.69 -4.00
N ASP A 268 -4.21 9.88 -4.08
CA ASP A 268 -4.20 10.86 -3.00
C ASP A 268 -4.19 12.27 -3.59
N ASP A 269 -4.64 13.26 -2.82
CA ASP A 269 -4.68 14.65 -3.25
C ASP A 269 -4.32 15.61 -2.11
N ASP A 270 -3.84 16.80 -2.49
CA ASP A 270 -3.56 17.88 -1.56
C ASP A 270 -3.94 19.24 -2.14
N THR A 271 -4.52 20.09 -1.30
CA THR A 271 -5.02 21.41 -1.70
C THR A 271 -4.25 22.51 -1.01
N GLU A 272 -3.72 23.42 -1.81
CA GLU A 272 -3.06 24.63 -1.33
C GLU A 272 -4.00 25.83 -1.52
N SER A 273 -4.16 26.64 -0.48
CA SER A 273 -5.08 27.78 -0.44
C SER A 273 -4.33 29.07 -0.17
N VAL A 274 -4.27 29.94 -1.18
CA VAL A 274 -3.61 31.24 -1.07
C VAL A 274 -4.66 32.33 -0.86
N PRO A 275 -4.62 33.13 0.23
CA PRO A 275 -5.57 34.21 0.43
C PRO A 275 -5.42 35.28 -0.65
N VAL A 276 -6.53 35.78 -1.17
CA VAL A 276 -6.57 36.94 -2.08
C VAL A 276 -6.59 38.21 -1.25
N ALA A 277 -5.90 39.25 -1.73
CA ALA A 277 -5.86 40.53 -1.05
C ALA A 277 -7.27 41.07 -0.78
N ALA A 278 -7.48 41.62 0.42
CA ALA A 278 -8.80 42.13 0.80
C ALA A 278 -9.26 43.24 -0.15
N ALA A 279 -10.55 43.22 -0.51
CA ALA A 279 -11.12 44.24 -1.37
C ALA A 279 -11.02 45.64 -0.72
N ASP A 280 -10.33 46.56 -1.38
CA ASP A 280 -10.16 47.96 -1.00
C ASP A 280 -10.66 48.87 -2.14
N PRO A 281 -11.99 49.01 -2.32
CA PRO A 281 -12.55 49.86 -3.36
C PRO A 281 -12.35 51.34 -3.02
N ALA A 282 -11.72 52.09 -3.94
CA ALA A 282 -11.50 53.52 -3.77
C ALA A 282 -11.70 54.31 -5.07
N LEU A 283 -12.22 55.53 -4.95
CA LEU A 283 -12.36 56.48 -6.06
C LEU A 283 -11.64 57.78 -5.72
N THR A 284 -10.96 58.34 -6.71
CA THR A 284 -10.49 59.73 -6.68
C THR A 284 -11.16 60.52 -7.79
N ILE A 285 -11.31 61.83 -7.60
CA ILE A 285 -11.93 62.72 -8.57
C ILE A 285 -11.09 63.98 -8.77
N ALA A 286 -10.88 64.37 -10.02
CA ALA A 286 -10.24 65.61 -10.40
C ALA A 286 -11.22 66.49 -11.20
N LYS A 287 -11.44 67.73 -10.76
CA LYS A 287 -12.25 68.74 -11.46
C LYS A 287 -11.33 69.74 -12.16
N ALA A 288 -11.56 69.96 -13.46
CA ALA A 288 -10.83 70.93 -14.25
C ALA A 288 -11.81 71.82 -15.03
N ALA A 289 -11.55 73.13 -15.06
CA ALA A 289 -12.22 74.06 -15.96
C ALA A 289 -11.40 74.22 -17.24
N ASP A 290 -12.07 74.40 -18.38
CA ASP A 290 -11.43 74.70 -19.66
C ASP A 290 -10.76 76.09 -19.68
N THR A 291 -11.19 77.01 -18.82
CA THR A 291 -10.61 78.34 -18.64
C THR A 291 -10.38 78.69 -17.16
N ALA A 292 -9.32 79.47 -16.88
CA ALA A 292 -9.04 79.95 -15.51
C ALA A 292 -9.70 81.31 -15.19
N THR A 293 -10.25 81.99 -16.21
CA THR A 293 -10.79 83.35 -16.11
C THR A 293 -11.93 83.52 -17.12
N TYR A 294 -12.91 84.37 -16.78
CA TYR A 294 -13.94 84.84 -17.71
C TYR A 294 -13.69 86.31 -18.12
N ALA A 295 -14.10 86.68 -19.33
CA ALA A 295 -13.92 88.01 -19.92
C ALA A 295 -15.21 88.87 -19.83
N ALA A 296 -16.38 88.25 -19.86
CA ALA A 296 -17.67 88.94 -19.79
C ALA A 296 -18.78 88.08 -19.14
N VAL A 297 -19.86 88.74 -18.73
CA VAL A 297 -21.10 88.05 -18.35
C VAL A 297 -21.64 87.31 -19.58
N GLY A 298 -21.92 86.01 -19.42
CA GLY A 298 -22.42 85.14 -20.48
C GLY A 298 -21.38 84.20 -21.09
N ASP A 299 -20.11 84.28 -20.65
CA ASP A 299 -19.09 83.29 -21.03
C ASP A 299 -19.46 81.90 -20.48
N VAL A 300 -19.31 80.87 -21.33
CA VAL A 300 -19.52 79.47 -20.96
C VAL A 300 -18.18 78.89 -20.49
N ILE A 301 -18.17 78.30 -19.31
CA ILE A 301 -17.02 77.56 -18.76
C ILE A 301 -17.41 76.09 -18.74
N THR A 302 -16.65 75.25 -19.43
CA THR A 302 -16.87 73.80 -19.43
C THR A 302 -16.01 73.16 -18.35
N TYR A 303 -16.62 72.31 -17.53
CA TYR A 303 -15.95 71.56 -16.49
C TYR A 303 -15.83 70.09 -16.88
N THR A 304 -14.62 69.54 -16.77
CA THR A 304 -14.33 68.12 -16.92
C THR A 304 -14.03 67.52 -15.56
N TYR A 305 -14.73 66.45 -15.22
CA TYR A 305 -14.51 65.65 -14.02
C TYR A 305 -13.89 64.33 -14.44
N THR A 306 -12.69 64.02 -13.94
CA THR A 306 -12.03 62.73 -14.15
C THR A 306 -12.18 61.90 -12.88
N ILE A 307 -12.88 60.77 -12.97
CA ILE A 307 -13.05 59.79 -11.91
C ILE A 307 -12.03 58.68 -12.16
N THR A 308 -11.22 58.35 -11.17
CA THR A 308 -10.20 57.30 -11.25
C THR A 308 -10.46 56.25 -10.18
N ASN A 309 -10.46 54.97 -10.55
CA ASN A 309 -10.45 53.88 -9.58
C ASN A 309 -9.05 53.79 -8.95
N ALA A 310 -8.96 54.15 -7.68
CA ALA A 310 -7.73 54.10 -6.89
C ALA A 310 -7.67 52.85 -5.99
N GLY A 311 -8.68 51.99 -6.05
CA GLY A 311 -8.74 50.73 -5.32
C GLY A 311 -8.16 49.55 -6.11
N ASN A 312 -8.25 48.34 -5.51
CA ASN A 312 -7.73 47.09 -6.09
C ASN A 312 -8.78 46.20 -6.78
N VAL A 313 -10.07 46.56 -6.71
CA VAL A 313 -11.16 45.83 -7.36
C VAL A 313 -11.83 46.64 -8.47
N THR A 314 -12.37 45.95 -9.48
CA THR A 314 -13.16 46.55 -10.55
C THR A 314 -14.48 47.10 -10.02
N LEU A 315 -14.72 48.39 -10.23
CA LEU A 315 -15.95 49.06 -9.79
C LEU A 315 -17.02 48.99 -10.89
N ALA A 316 -18.17 48.38 -10.63
CA ALA A 316 -19.18 48.09 -11.65
C ALA A 316 -19.87 49.33 -12.26
N GLY A 317 -19.85 50.47 -11.58
CA GLY A 317 -20.66 51.64 -11.94
C GLY A 317 -22.17 51.42 -11.68
N PRO A 318 -23.03 52.33 -12.15
CA PRO A 318 -22.70 53.58 -12.84
C PRO A 318 -22.02 54.59 -11.90
N PHE A 319 -21.18 55.45 -12.47
CA PHE A 319 -20.57 56.56 -11.72
C PHE A 319 -21.41 57.82 -11.87
N THR A 320 -21.54 58.60 -10.79
CA THR A 320 -22.23 59.90 -10.82
C THR A 320 -21.39 60.94 -10.09
N VAL A 321 -21.48 62.19 -10.54
CA VAL A 321 -20.86 63.34 -9.88
C VAL A 321 -21.97 64.31 -9.50
N ASN A 322 -21.98 64.76 -8.25
CA ASN A 322 -22.85 65.84 -7.82
C ASN A 322 -22.01 67.08 -7.52
N ASP A 323 -22.19 68.11 -8.34
CA ASP A 323 -21.58 69.41 -8.17
C ASP A 323 -22.57 70.37 -7.50
N ASP A 324 -22.08 71.26 -6.64
CA ASP A 324 -22.91 72.22 -5.91
C ASP A 324 -23.51 73.31 -6.81
N ILE A 325 -22.86 73.61 -7.94
CA ILE A 325 -23.31 74.63 -8.91
C ILE A 325 -24.01 73.97 -10.10
N LEU A 326 -23.42 72.91 -10.67
CA LEU A 326 -23.92 72.27 -11.88
C LEU A 326 -24.98 71.18 -11.60
N GLY A 327 -25.11 70.75 -10.34
CA GLY A 327 -26.01 69.66 -9.95
C GLY A 327 -25.44 68.28 -10.32
N ALA A 328 -26.34 67.31 -10.50
CA ALA A 328 -25.96 65.94 -10.82
C ALA A 328 -25.59 65.77 -12.29
N LEU A 329 -24.35 65.33 -12.55
CA LEU A 329 -23.89 64.88 -13.86
C LEU A 329 -24.22 63.40 -14.03
N THR A 330 -24.93 63.07 -15.12
CA THR A 330 -25.37 61.71 -15.46
C THR A 330 -24.77 61.19 -16.76
N ASP A 331 -23.89 61.97 -17.41
CA ASP A 331 -23.21 61.63 -18.66
C ASP A 331 -21.89 60.85 -18.45
N CYS A 332 -21.53 60.59 -17.19
CA CYS A 332 -20.40 59.74 -16.83
C CYS A 332 -20.51 58.34 -17.45
N ALA A 333 -19.39 57.69 -17.76
CA ALA A 333 -19.43 56.31 -18.24
C ALA A 333 -20.11 55.39 -17.21
N THR A 334 -20.89 54.44 -17.73
CA THR A 334 -21.70 53.51 -16.92
C THR A 334 -21.01 52.17 -16.68
N GLY A 335 -19.92 51.88 -17.39
CA GLY A 335 -19.26 50.58 -17.41
C GLY A 335 -18.32 50.34 -16.23
N PRO A 336 -17.76 49.12 -16.14
CA PRO A 336 -16.80 48.80 -15.09
C PRO A 336 -15.53 49.65 -15.21
N LEU A 337 -15.03 50.11 -14.08
CA LEU A 337 -13.77 50.83 -13.97
C LEU A 337 -12.76 49.93 -13.25
N ALA A 338 -11.85 49.32 -14.02
CA ALA A 338 -10.76 48.50 -13.49
C ALA A 338 -9.81 49.36 -12.61
N PRO A 339 -9.05 48.75 -11.69
CA PRO A 339 -8.01 49.44 -10.92
C PRO A 339 -7.09 50.31 -11.80
N GLY A 340 -6.84 51.55 -11.37
CA GLY A 340 -6.05 52.54 -12.12
C GLY A 340 -6.72 53.14 -13.35
N ALA A 341 -7.85 52.60 -13.82
CA ALA A 341 -8.57 53.16 -14.95
C ALA A 341 -9.32 54.44 -14.56
N SER A 342 -9.56 55.31 -15.55
CA SER A 342 -10.30 56.57 -15.37
C SER A 342 -11.44 56.72 -16.37
N THR A 343 -12.48 57.43 -15.95
CA THR A 343 -13.60 57.87 -16.80
C THR A 343 -13.85 59.36 -16.60
N THR A 344 -14.51 60.02 -17.56
CA THR A 344 -14.79 61.46 -17.50
C THR A 344 -16.28 61.78 -17.61
N CYS A 345 -16.69 62.86 -16.97
CA CYS A 345 -18.00 63.51 -17.14
C CYS A 345 -17.79 64.99 -17.47
N THR A 346 -18.66 65.58 -18.28
CA THR A 346 -18.51 66.98 -18.72
C THR A 346 -19.80 67.77 -18.52
N ALA A 347 -19.70 69.03 -18.08
CA ALA A 347 -20.84 69.93 -17.92
C ALA A 347 -20.49 71.37 -18.32
#